data_AF-A0A1R1S4S5-F1
#
_entry.id   AF-A0A1R1S4S5-F1
#
_cell.length_a   1.000
_cell.length_b   1.000
_cell.length_c   1.000
_cell.angle_alpha   90.00
_cell.angle_beta   90.00
_cell.angle_gamma   90.00
#
_symmetry.space_group_name_H-M   'P 1'
#
loop_
_entity.id
_entity.type
_entity.pdbx_description
1 polymer ?
#
loop_
_entity_poly.entity_id
_entity_poly.type
_entity_poly.pdbx_seq_one_letter_code
_entity_poly.pdbx_strand_id
1 'polypeptide(L)' 'MGIESEQLVYDYLSRVGDLAQQGGLPSGDRMRLVAELRADIDRRRASAGTDSPAGVKRILAKL' A
#
# COMPACT_ATOMS: atom_id res chain seq x y z
N MET A 1 -18.17 3.46 -0.09
CA MET A 1 -17.08 4.02 -0.93
C MET A 1 -15.68 3.83 -0.33
N GLY A 2 -15.51 3.58 0.99
CA GLY A 2 -14.18 3.28 1.56
C GLY A 2 -13.67 1.84 1.34
N ILE A 3 -14.56 0.87 1.12
CA ILE A 3 -14.16 -0.56 0.98
C ILE A 3 -13.34 -0.80 -0.29
N GLU A 4 -13.70 -0.16 -1.41
CA GLU A 4 -12.96 -0.33 -2.68
C GLU A 4 -11.57 0.32 -2.61
N SER A 5 -11.44 1.48 -1.97
CA SER A 5 -10.14 2.10 -1.75
C SER A 5 -9.25 1.27 -0.82
N GLU A 6 -9.81 0.70 0.24
CA GLU A 6 -9.09 -0.24 1.10
C GLU A 6 -8.63 -1.49 0.35
N GLN A 7 -9.47 -2.05 -0.53
CA GLN A 7 -9.11 -3.21 -1.34
C GLN A 7 -7.92 -2.89 -2.26
N LEU A 8 -7.90 -1.70 -2.88
CA LEU A 8 -6.77 -1.29 -3.74
C LEU A 8 -5.45 -1.22 -2.97
N VAL A 9 -5.48 -0.70 -1.73
CA VAL A 9 -4.29 -0.66 -0.87
C VAL A 9 -3.88 -2.08 -0.49
N TYR A 10 -4.83 -2.93 -0.12
CA TYR A 10 -4.58 -4.33 0.24
C TYR A 10 -3.95 -5.12 -0.91
N ASP A 11 -4.50 -5.02 -2.12
CA ASP A 11 -4.01 -5.71 -3.31
C ASP A 11 -2.58 -5.27 -3.65
N TYR A 12 -2.31 -3.96 -3.54
CA TYR A 12 -0.98 -3.41 -3.75
C TYR A 12 0.03 -3.94 -2.72
N LEU A 13 -0.32 -3.91 -1.43
CA LEU A 13 0.57 -4.40 -0.36
C LEU A 13 0.81 -5.90 -0.44
N SER A 14 -0.21 -6.67 -0.83
CA SER A 14 -0.08 -8.11 -1.09
C SER A 14 0.95 -8.37 -2.19
N ARG A 15 0.85 -7.64 -3.30
CA ARG A 15 1.81 -7.72 -4.41
C ARG A 15 3.23 -7.34 -3.98
N VAL A 16 3.39 -6.30 -3.16
CA VAL A 16 4.72 -5.91 -2.62
C VAL A 16 5.28 -7.03 -1.74
N GLY A 17 4.46 -7.64 -0.89
CA GLY A 17 4.86 -8.78 -0.05
C GLY A 17 5.33 -9.97 -0.89
N ASP A 18 4.59 -10.31 -1.94
CA ASP A 18 4.94 -11.39 -2.86
C ASP A 18 6.26 -11.12 -3.61
N LEU A 19 6.45 -9.89 -4.11
CA LEU A 19 7.70 -9.50 -4.77
C LEU A 19 8.90 -9.52 -3.82
N ALA A 20 8.73 -9.01 -2.59
CA ALA A 20 9.79 -9.05 -1.59
C ALA A 20 10.14 -10.49 -1.20
N GLN A 21 9.15 -11.38 -1.14
CA GLN A 21 9.37 -12.81 -0.91
C GLN A 21 10.13 -13.47 -2.06
N GLN A 22 9.77 -13.18 -3.31
CA GLN A 22 10.48 -13.67 -4.49
C GLN A 22 11.92 -13.17 -4.56
N GLY A 23 12.18 -11.95 -4.06
CA GLY A 23 13.52 -11.38 -3.93
C GLY A 23 14.37 -11.94 -2.79
N GLY A 24 13.85 -12.91 -2.00
CA GLY A 24 14.57 -13.52 -0.89
C GLY A 24 14.64 -12.67 0.38
N LEU A 25 13.78 -11.66 0.50
CA LEU A 25 13.78 -10.80 1.68
C LEU A 25 13.29 -11.58 2.92
N PRO A 26 14.01 -11.54 4.06
CA PRO A 26 13.61 -12.22 5.29
C PRO A 26 12.22 -11.79 5.77
N SER A 27 11.48 -12.69 6.43
CA SER A 27 10.08 -12.43 6.82
C SER A 27 9.92 -11.20 7.71
N GLY A 28 10.85 -10.94 8.64
CA GLY A 28 10.83 -9.73 9.48
C GLY A 28 10.97 -8.45 8.65
N ASP A 29 11.90 -8.43 7.70
CA ASP A 29 12.13 -7.29 6.82
C ASP A 29 10.96 -7.09 5.84
N ARG A 30 10.34 -8.17 5.34
CA ARG A 30 9.11 -8.08 4.52
C ARG A 30 7.95 -7.46 5.30
N MET A 31 7.71 -7.92 6.52
CA MET A 31 6.64 -7.38 7.35
C MET A 31 6.86 -5.90 7.66
N ARG A 32 8.11 -5.52 7.94
CA ARG A 32 8.49 -4.13 8.15
C ARG A 32 8.25 -3.28 6.90
N LEU A 33 8.70 -3.76 5.73
CA LEU A 33 8.47 -3.08 4.45
C LEU A 33 6.97 -2.84 4.19
N VAL A 34 6.14 -3.87 4.35
CA VAL A 34 4.69 -3.78 4.14
C VAL A 34 4.05 -2.79 5.13
N ALA A 35 4.45 -2.81 6.41
CA ALA A 35 3.93 -1.91 7.43
C ALA A 35 4.33 -0.45 7.18
N GLU A 36 5.59 -0.20 6.81
CA GLU A 36 6.09 1.14 6.48
C GLU A 36 5.37 1.70 5.24
N LEU A 37 5.17 0.88 4.21
CA LEU A 37 4.47 1.29 3.00
C LEU A 37 2.99 1.57 3.25
N ARG A 38 2.32 0.77 4.09
CA ARG A 38 0.94 1.03 4.53
C ARG A 38 0.84 2.39 5.22
N ALA A 39 1.74 2.66 6.15
CA ALA A 39 1.75 3.93 6.89
C ALA A 39 1.98 5.14 5.96
N ASP A 40 2.85 5.01 4.95
CA ASP A 40 3.07 6.08 3.97
C ASP A 40 1.83 6.32 3.10
N ILE A 41 1.17 5.26 2.64
CA ILE A 41 -0.09 5.36 1.89
C ILE A 41 -1.17 6.06 2.73
N ASP A 42 -1.35 5.64 3.97
CA ASP A 42 -2.36 6.21 4.87
C ASP A 42 -2.07 7.70 5.17
N ARG A 43 -0.79 8.07 5.36
CA ARG A 43 -0.37 9.48 5.50
C ARG A 43 -0.69 10.29 4.25
N ARG A 44 -0.39 9.78 3.05
CA ARG A 44 -0.67 10.47 1.79
C ARG A 44 -2.17 10.65 1.57
N ARG A 45 -2.99 9.63 1.89
CA ARG A 45 -4.45 9.71 1.82
C ARG A 45 -5.01 10.79 2.73
N ALA A 46 -4.54 10.82 3.98
CA ALA A 46 -4.93 11.85 4.95
C ALA A 46 -4.54 13.26 4.47
N SER A 47 -3.33 13.42 3.93
CA SER A 47 -2.86 14.73 3.43
C SER A 47 -3.61 15.23 2.20
N ALA A 48 -4.07 14.32 1.34
CA ALA A 48 -4.77 14.64 0.10
C ALA A 48 -6.29 14.73 0.28
N GLY A 49 -6.82 14.39 1.46
CA GLY A 49 -8.27 14.36 1.74
C GLY A 49 -9.05 13.42 0.83
N THR A 50 -8.42 12.36 0.30
CA THR A 50 -9.05 11.44 -0.67
C THR A 50 -9.08 10.01 -0.17
N ASP A 51 -10.29 9.54 0.14
CA ASP A 51 -10.60 8.11 0.29
C ASP A 51 -11.30 7.53 -0.94
N SER A 52 -11.38 8.30 -2.03
CA SER A 52 -11.92 7.81 -3.30
C SER A 52 -10.96 6.80 -3.95
N PRO A 53 -11.47 5.75 -4.60
CA PRO A 53 -10.65 4.80 -5.36
C PRO A 53 -9.73 5.49 -6.38
N ALA A 54 -10.20 6.52 -7.08
CA ALA A 54 -9.41 7.26 -8.06
C ALA A 54 -8.23 8.02 -7.41
N GLY A 55 -8.41 8.61 -6.23
CA GLY A 55 -7.33 9.26 -5.51
C GLY A 55 -6.30 8.26 -5.01
N VAL A 56 -6.74 7.12 -4.47
CA VAL A 56 -5.84 6.03 -4.05
C VAL A 56 -5.02 5.51 -5.23
N LYS A 57 -5.62 5.26 -6.39
CA LYS A 57 -4.88 4.84 -7.60
C LYS A 57 -3.77 5.84 -7.98
N ARG A 58 -4.02 7.16 -7.84
CA ARG A 58 -3.00 8.18 -8.09
C ARG A 58 -1.87 8.20 -7.05
N ILE A 59 -2.17 7.87 -5.79
CA ILE A 59 -1.15 7.74 -4.75
C ILE A 59 -0.26 6.53 -5.06
N LEU A 60 -0.87 5.37 -5.32
CA LEU A 60 -0.17 4.12 -5.63
C LEU A 60 0.70 4.23 -6.89
N ALA A 61 0.24 4.96 -7.92
CA ALA A 61 1.02 5.18 -9.14
C ALA A 61 2.27 6.07 -8.96
N LYS A 62 2.43 6.72 -7.79
CA LYS A 62 3.59 7.56 -7.46
C LYS A 62 4.57 6.90 -6.48
N LEU A 63 4.32 5.65 -6.12
CA LEU A 63 5.20 4.80 -5.31
C LEU A 63 5.99 3.89 -6.25
#